data_AF-A0A382K4Y2-F1
#
_entry.id   AF-A0A382K4Y2-F1
#
_cell.length_a   1.000
_cell.length_b   1.000
_cell.length_c   1.000
_cell.angle_alpha   90.00
_cell.angle_beta   90.00
_cell.angle_gamma   90.00
#
_symmetry.space_group_name_H-M   'P 1'
#
loop_
_entity.id
_entity.type
_entity.pdbx_description
1 polymer ?
#
loop_
_entity_poly.entity_id
_entity_poly.type
_entity_poly.pdbx_seq_one_letter_code
_entity_poly.pdbx_strand_id
1 'polypeptide(L)' 'MNTVNDLRQAFLDYFAKKEHEIVPGCPLVPVNDQTLLFTNAG' A
#
# COMPACT_ATOMS: atom_id res chain seq x y z
N MET A 1 7.28 17.63 -14.04
CA MET A 1 7.83 17.38 -12.70
C MET A 1 6.96 16.30 -12.08
N ASN A 2 7.51 15.14 -11.76
CA ASN A 2 6.71 14.04 -11.20
C ASN A 2 6.44 14.32 -9.72
N THR A 3 5.20 14.22 -9.31
CA THR A 3 4.77 14.32 -7.92
C THR A 3 4.97 12.99 -7.20
N VAL A 4 4.89 13.00 -5.86
CA VAL A 4 4.88 11.78 -5.05
C VAL A 4 3.69 10.87 -5.42
N ASN A 5 2.57 11.47 -5.83
CA ASN A 5 1.41 10.72 -6.27
C ASN A 5 1.65 10.02 -7.61
N ASP A 6 2.34 10.68 -8.54
CA ASP A 6 2.70 10.08 -9.84
C ASP A 6 3.64 8.89 -9.66
N LEU A 7 4.60 8.98 -8.73
CA LEU A 7 5.50 7.86 -8.42
C LEU A 7 4.75 6.66 -7.82
N ARG A 8 3.81 6.90 -6.91
CA ARG A 8 2.95 5.85 -6.34
C ARG A 8 2.15 5.15 -7.44
N GLN A 9 1.52 5.93 -8.32
CA GLN A 9 0.72 5.38 -9.41
C GLN A 9 1.57 4.53 -10.36
N ALA A 10 2.76 5.01 -10.72
CA ALA A 10 3.68 4.27 -11.59
C ALA A 10 4.10 2.91 -11.00
N PHE A 11 4.33 2.84 -9.68
CA PHE A 11 4.65 1.58 -8.99
C PHE A 11 3.47 0.60 -9.04
N LEU A 12 2.26 1.07 -8.72
CA LEU A 12 1.05 0.24 -8.73
C LEU A 12 0.75 -0.27 -10.14
N ASP A 13 0.82 0.60 -11.16
CA ASP A 13 0.55 0.25 -12.56
C ASP A 13 1.55 -0.77 -13.11
N TYR A 14 2.82 -0.69 -12.70
CA TYR A 14 3.85 -1.65 -13.12
C TYR A 14 3.48 -3.08 -12.69
N PHE A 15 3.06 -3.26 -11.43
CA PHE A 15 2.69 -4.56 -10.90
C PHE A 15 1.29 -5.01 -11.33
N ALA A 16 0.35 -4.08 -11.53
CA ALA A 16 -0.96 -4.40 -12.09
C ALA A 16 -0.85 -5.01 -13.52
N LYS A 17 0.08 -4.50 -14.35
CA LYS A 17 0.40 -5.10 -15.66
C LYS A 17 1.02 -6.49 -15.57
N LYS A 18 1.49 -6.88 -14.38
CA LYS A 18 2.00 -8.23 -14.06
C LYS A 18 0.94 -9.07 -13.34
N GLU A 19 -0.33 -8.66 -13.43
CA GLU A 19 -1.48 -9.36 -12.85
C GLU A 19 -1.49 -9.38 -11.31
N HIS A 20 -0.77 -8.46 -10.65
CA HIS A 20 -0.91 -8.25 -9.21
C HIS A 20 -2.14 -7.38 -8.92
N GLU A 21 -2.96 -7.81 -7.97
CA GLU A 21 -4.12 -7.03 -7.50
C GLU A 21 -3.66 -5.79 -6.73
N ILE A 22 -4.30 -4.64 -6.99
CA ILE A 22 -4.09 -3.43 -6.20
C ILE A 22 -5.02 -3.48 -4.99
N VAL A 23 -4.44 -3.73 -3.81
CA VAL A 23 -5.16 -3.76 -2.54
C VAL A 23 -4.93 -2.45 -1.78
N PRO A 24 -5.98 -1.83 -1.21
CA PRO A 24 -5.82 -0.66 -0.33
C PRO A 24 -4.93 -0.97 0.87
N GLY A 25 -4.15 0.02 1.31
CA GLY A 25 -3.30 -0.12 2.50
C GLY A 25 -4.12 -0.35 3.77
N CYS A 26 -3.59 -1.18 4.66
CA CYS A 26 -4.15 -1.39 6.00
C CYS A 26 -4.19 -0.07 6.82
N PRO A 27 -5.15 0.06 7.76
CA PRO A 27 -5.20 1.20 8.65
C PRO A 27 -3.93 1.31 9.51
N LEU A 28 -3.60 2.53 9.96
CA LEU A 28 -2.44 2.77 10.82
C LEU A 28 -2.52 2.00 12.15
N VAL A 29 -3.72 1.92 12.73
CA VAL A 29 -4.01 1.14 13.94
C VAL A 29 -4.64 -0.20 13.50
N PRO A 30 -4.00 -1.35 13.79
CA PRO A 30 -4.53 -2.66 13.42
C PRO A 30 -5.88 -2.95 14.08
N VAL A 31 -6.81 -3.52 13.31
CA VAL A 31 -8.15 -3.88 13.81
C VAL A 31 -8.20 -5.32 14.35
N ASN A 32 -7.30 -6.19 13.86
CA ASN A 32 -7.37 -7.64 14.08
C ASN A 32 -6.20 -8.20 14.91
N ASP A 33 -5.33 -7.35 15.44
CA ASP A 33 -4.18 -7.76 16.26
C ASP A 33 -4.06 -6.85 17.49
N GLN A 34 -4.38 -7.40 18.66
CA GLN A 34 -4.34 -6.66 19.93
C GLN A 34 -2.91 -6.57 20.51
N THR A 35 -1.94 -7.24 19.91
CA THR A 35 -0.53 -7.22 20.35
C THR A 35 0.30 -6.17 19.62
N LEU A 36 -0.19 -5.68 18.47
CA LEU A 36 0.49 -4.71 17.63
C LEU A 36 -0.10 -3.31 17.82
N LEU A 37 0.76 -2.34 18.16
CA LEU A 37 0.33 -0.95 18.37
C LEU A 37 0.05 -0.21 17.04
N PHE A 38 0.87 -0.43 16.01
CA PHE A 38 0.76 0.22 14.70
C PHE A 38 1.17 -0.72 13.57
N THR A 39 0.54 -0.58 12.40
CA THR A 39 0.93 -1.29 11.17
C THR A 39 2.38 -0.95 10.81
N ASN A 40 3.25 -1.95 10.86
CA ASN A 40 4.70 -1.79 10.68
C ASN A 40 5.20 -2.18 9.28
N ALA A 41 4.36 -2.88 8.52
CA ALA A 41 4.64 -3.36 7.17
C ALA A 41 3.38 -3.28 6.32
N GLY A 42 3.60 -3.09 5.00
CA GLY A 42 2.56 -3.21 3.98
C GLY A 42 2.48 -4.62 3.44
#